data_AF-A0A0Q4KTP9-F1
#
_entry.id   AF-A0A0Q4KTP9-F1
#
_cell.length_a   1.000
_cell.length_b   1.000
_cell.length_c   1.000
_cell.angle_alpha   90.00
_cell.angle_beta   90.00
_cell.angle_gamma   90.00
#
_symmetry.space_group_name_H-M   'P 1'
#
loop_
_entity.id
_entity.type
_entity.pdbx_description
1 polymer ?
#
loop_
_entity_poly.entity_id
_entity_poly.type
_entity_poly.pdbx_seq_one_letter_code
_entity_poly.pdbx_strand_id
1 'polypeptide(L)'
;MLPSAVLETIVLNSGIPAILPAAEPPLGYTARVALAMILGGAAGAVVWLAAYLAFGGDGIVTLKPRVRSPKPVSTVDSASPAPVLRRADAHPDAPARAPLNATQELGAWFQDASKRPPAERALPRDLDAPLAAFDPAAIPAVPAEPQPALASLQPRPIAAADLEPGERIDAFELARPAVRTDTAPIAAPRTDATIHALLDRLERGVAARRQADPARPSVVGALDELRQLARR
;
A
#
# COMPACT_ATOMS: atom_id res chain seq x y z
N MET A 1 -44.97 -30.41 -10.26
CA MET A 1 -45.89 -29.40 -10.85
C MET A 1 -46.93 -29.10 -9.79
N LEU A 2 -46.99 -27.86 -9.29
CA LEU A 2 -48.01 -27.48 -8.30
C LEU A 2 -49.36 -27.26 -9.01
N PRO A 3 -50.50 -27.67 -8.42
CA PRO A 3 -51.82 -27.47 -9.01
C PRO A 3 -52.13 -25.96 -9.16
N SER A 4 -52.69 -25.56 -10.31
CA SER A 4 -52.93 -24.16 -10.65
C SER A 4 -53.79 -23.41 -9.62
N ALA A 5 -54.78 -24.09 -9.04
CA ALA A 5 -55.64 -23.52 -8.00
C ALA A 5 -54.87 -23.10 -6.74
N VAL A 6 -53.80 -23.83 -6.39
CA VAL A 6 -53.00 -23.53 -5.19
C VAL A 6 -52.18 -22.24 -5.39
N LEU A 7 -51.62 -22.04 -6.59
CA LEU A 7 -50.89 -20.82 -6.93
C LEU A 7 -51.83 -19.60 -6.97
N GLU A 8 -53.03 -19.75 -7.53
CA GLU A 8 -54.05 -18.69 -7.53
C GLU A 8 -54.39 -18.25 -6.11
N THR A 9 -54.64 -19.21 -5.21
CA THR A 9 -55.00 -18.91 -3.82
C THR A 9 -53.87 -18.18 -3.08
N ILE A 10 -52.62 -18.58 -3.31
CA ILE A 10 -51.44 -17.95 -2.68
C ILE A 10 -51.26 -16.52 -3.19
N VAL A 11 -51.43 -16.28 -4.49
CA VAL A 11 -51.29 -14.95 -5.10
C VAL A 11 -52.43 -14.00 -4.71
N LEU A 12 -53.66 -14.51 -4.62
CA LEU A 12 -54.82 -13.75 -4.14
C LEU A 12 -54.66 -13.36 -2.66
N ASN A 13 -54.18 -14.28 -1.81
CA ASN A 13 -53.94 -13.96 -0.40
C ASN A 13 -52.72 -13.05 -0.17
N SER A 14 -51.77 -12.98 -1.09
CA SER A 14 -50.58 -12.13 -0.94
C SER A 14 -50.79 -10.67 -1.34
N GLY A 15 -51.95 -10.31 -1.91
CA GLY A 15 -52.30 -8.92 -2.24
C GLY A 15 -51.48 -8.30 -3.38
N ILE A 16 -50.67 -9.09 -4.08
CA ILE A 16 -49.85 -8.67 -5.23
C ILE A 16 -50.69 -8.03 -6.37
N PRO A 17 -51.94 -8.45 -6.65
CA PRO A 17 -52.77 -7.81 -7.68
C PRO A 17 -53.09 -6.34 -7.42
N ALA A 18 -53.04 -5.87 -6.17
CA ALA A 18 -53.34 -4.48 -5.82
C ALA A 18 -52.21 -3.50 -6.22
N ILE A 19 -50.99 -4.00 -6.45
CA ILE A 19 -49.80 -3.18 -6.76
C ILE A 19 -49.39 -3.35 -8.23
N LEU A 20 -49.66 -4.52 -8.83
CA LEU A 20 -49.55 -4.75 -10.27
C LEU A 20 -50.90 -5.17 -10.85
N PRO A 21 -51.62 -4.30 -11.59
CA PRO A 21 -52.87 -4.66 -12.28
C PRO A 21 -52.66 -5.74 -13.36
N ALA A 22 -51.42 -6.04 -13.74
CA ALA A 22 -51.05 -7.17 -14.60
C ALA A 22 -51.13 -8.55 -13.90
N ALA A 23 -51.46 -8.61 -12.60
CA ALA A 23 -51.66 -9.83 -11.83
C ALA A 23 -53.14 -10.17 -11.57
N GLU A 24 -54.08 -9.51 -12.25
CA GLU A 24 -55.47 -9.99 -12.32
C GLU A 24 -55.53 -11.35 -13.07
N PRO A 25 -56.27 -12.35 -12.55
CA PRO A 25 -56.48 -13.60 -13.25
C PRO A 25 -57.17 -13.38 -14.60
N PRO A 26 -56.77 -14.10 -15.66
CA PRO A 26 -55.79 -15.17 -15.69
C PRO A 26 -54.35 -14.66 -15.88
N LEU A 27 -53.42 -15.05 -14.99
CA LEU A 27 -51.97 -14.87 -15.18
C LEU A 27 -51.55 -15.52 -16.51
N GLY A 28 -51.45 -14.72 -17.56
CA GLY A 28 -51.12 -15.16 -18.91
C GLY A 28 -49.82 -15.96 -18.93
N TYR A 29 -49.68 -16.86 -19.91
CA TYR A 29 -48.48 -17.68 -20.10
C TYR A 29 -47.19 -16.84 -20.08
N THR A 30 -47.25 -15.59 -20.56
CA THR A 30 -46.17 -14.60 -20.53
C THR A 30 -45.70 -14.26 -19.12
N ALA A 31 -46.62 -14.03 -18.17
CA ALA A 31 -46.29 -13.74 -16.77
C ALA A 31 -45.61 -14.93 -16.08
N ARG A 32 -46.04 -16.16 -16.44
CA ARG A 32 -45.42 -17.39 -15.93
C ARG A 32 -44.00 -17.59 -16.45
N VAL A 33 -43.77 -17.32 -17.73
CA VAL A 33 -42.44 -17.38 -18.33
C VAL A 33 -41.53 -16.32 -17.73
N ALA A 34 -42.03 -15.10 -17.52
CA ALA A 34 -41.26 -14.02 -16.88
C ALA A 34 -40.83 -14.38 -15.45
N LEU A 35 -41.73 -14.93 -14.64
CA LEU A 35 -41.41 -15.38 -13.29
C LEU A 35 -40.40 -16.54 -13.29
N ALA A 36 -40.57 -17.52 -14.19
CA ALA A 36 -39.64 -18.64 -14.32
C ALA A 36 -38.22 -18.17 -14.70
N MET A 37 -38.11 -17.19 -15.60
CA MET A 37 -36.82 -16.61 -16.00
C MET A 37 -36.14 -15.84 -14.87
N ILE A 38 -36.89 -15.04 -14.11
CA ILE A 38 -36.34 -14.27 -12.98
C ILE A 38 -35.86 -15.21 -11.89
N LEU A 39 -36.70 -16.16 -11.47
CA LEU A 39 -36.38 -17.07 -10.37
C LEU A 39 -35.28 -18.05 -10.77
N GLY A 40 -35.33 -18.58 -11.99
CA GLY A 40 -34.30 -19.46 -12.54
C GLY A 40 -32.96 -18.74 -12.74
N GLY A 41 -32.97 -17.51 -13.24
CA GLY A 41 -31.78 -16.68 -13.38
C GLY A 41 -31.13 -16.37 -12.04
N ALA A 42 -31.93 -16.01 -11.03
CA ALA A 42 -31.43 -15.79 -9.67
C ALA A 42 -30.79 -17.05 -9.06
N ALA A 43 -31.47 -18.20 -9.17
CA ALA A 43 -30.92 -19.47 -8.68
C ALA A 43 -29.63 -19.86 -9.42
N GLY A 44 -29.60 -19.68 -10.75
CA GLY A 44 -28.41 -19.93 -11.57
C GLY A 44 -27.23 -19.03 -11.19
N ALA A 45 -27.48 -17.75 -10.94
CA ALA A 45 -26.45 -16.81 -10.49
C ALA A 45 -25.87 -17.19 -9.13
N VAL A 46 -26.70 -17.64 -8.18
CA VAL A 46 -26.23 -18.11 -6.86
C VAL A 46 -25.39 -19.37 -6.99
N VAL A 47 -25.81 -20.34 -7.79
CA VAL A 47 -25.04 -21.57 -8.02
C VAL A 47 -23.72 -21.27 -8.73
N TRP A 48 -23.75 -20.41 -9.76
CA TRP A 48 -22.54 -19.98 -10.46
C TRP A 48 -21.59 -19.22 -9.54
N LEU A 49 -22.10 -18.32 -8.70
CA LEU A 49 -21.31 -17.60 -7.70
C LEU A 49 -20.70 -18.60 -6.70
N ALA A 50 -21.47 -19.55 -6.18
CA ALA A 50 -20.95 -20.57 -5.26
C ALA A 50 -19.84 -21.43 -5.92
N ALA A 51 -20.04 -21.83 -7.18
CA ALA A 51 -19.01 -22.55 -7.95
C ALA A 51 -17.78 -21.66 -8.23
N TYR A 52 -17.98 -20.39 -8.54
CA TYR A 52 -16.90 -19.43 -8.72
C TYR A 52 -16.11 -19.21 -7.42
N LEU A 53 -16.75 -19.13 -6.26
CA LEU A 53 -16.03 -19.09 -4.99
C LEU A 53 -15.31 -20.40 -4.66
N ALA A 54 -15.85 -21.55 -5.08
CA ALA A 54 -15.27 -22.85 -4.79
C ALA A 54 -14.12 -23.24 -5.74
N PHE A 55 -14.16 -22.81 -7.00
CA PHE A 55 -13.25 -23.25 -8.06
C PHE A 55 -12.59 -22.08 -8.84
N GLY A 56 -13.13 -20.88 -8.74
CA GLY A 56 -12.69 -19.68 -9.46
C GLY A 56 -11.55 -18.96 -8.77
N GLY A 57 -10.35 -19.56 -8.82
CA GLY A 57 -9.08 -18.85 -8.72
C GLY A 57 -8.63 -18.44 -7.32
N ASP A 58 -7.37 -18.72 -7.02
CA ASP A 58 -6.69 -18.33 -5.79
C ASP A 58 -6.90 -16.84 -5.43
N GLY A 59 -7.54 -16.62 -4.28
CA GLY A 59 -7.76 -15.29 -3.68
C GLY A 59 -9.13 -14.74 -4.04
N ILE A 60 -10.15 -14.93 -3.21
CA ILE A 60 -10.57 -13.86 -2.27
C ILE A 60 -11.27 -14.40 -1.00
N VAL A 61 -11.59 -15.70 -0.88
CA VAL A 61 -12.48 -16.17 0.23
C VAL A 61 -11.92 -17.31 1.09
N THR A 62 -10.71 -17.82 0.84
CA THR A 62 -10.06 -18.75 1.80
C THR A 62 -9.37 -17.99 2.93
N LEU A 63 -10.16 -17.58 3.93
CA LEU A 63 -9.73 -17.41 5.31
C LEU A 63 -9.29 -18.77 5.88
N LYS A 64 -8.17 -19.29 5.40
CA LYS A 64 -7.46 -20.38 6.05
C LYS A 64 -6.17 -19.75 6.58
N PRO A 65 -5.99 -19.61 7.91
CA PRO A 65 -4.75 -19.09 8.44
C PRO A 65 -3.68 -20.12 8.08
N ARG A 66 -2.91 -19.83 7.04
CA ARG A 66 -1.72 -20.61 6.71
C ARG A 66 -0.72 -20.25 7.79
N VAL A 67 -0.81 -20.95 8.92
CA VAL A 67 0.24 -20.95 9.94
C VAL A 67 1.46 -21.57 9.27
N ARG A 68 2.26 -20.69 8.66
CA ARG A 68 3.56 -21.04 8.10
C ARG A 68 4.45 -21.32 9.31
N SER A 69 4.64 -22.60 9.61
CA SER A 69 5.56 -23.04 10.64
C SER A 69 6.90 -22.29 10.47
N PRO A 70 7.45 -21.69 11.54
CA PRO A 70 8.67 -20.91 11.43
C PRO A 70 9.81 -21.86 11.05
N LYS A 71 10.33 -21.68 9.82
CA LYS A 71 11.61 -22.27 9.43
C LYS A 71 12.68 -21.53 10.23
N PRO A 72 13.56 -22.19 11.00
CA PRO A 72 14.61 -21.52 11.74
C PRO A 72 15.50 -20.76 10.75
N VAL A 73 15.47 -19.44 10.82
CA VAL A 73 16.21 -18.53 9.94
C VAL A 73 17.68 -18.61 10.33
N SER A 74 18.44 -19.36 9.55
CA SER A 74 19.87 -19.15 9.42
C SER A 74 20.05 -18.27 8.19
N THR A 75 20.66 -17.11 8.40
CA THR A 75 21.32 -16.25 7.41
C THR A 75 20.49 -15.70 6.23
N VAL A 76 20.22 -14.39 6.32
CA VAL A 76 20.19 -13.39 5.23
C VAL A 76 19.71 -13.91 3.87
N ASP A 77 18.40 -13.91 3.64
CA ASP A 77 17.89 -13.88 2.27
C ASP A 77 16.69 -12.92 2.18
N SER A 78 17.03 -11.68 1.84
CA SER A 78 16.14 -10.54 1.63
C SER A 78 15.35 -10.70 0.32
N ALA A 79 14.49 -11.71 0.24
CA ALA A 79 13.72 -12.02 -0.97
C ALA A 79 12.41 -11.21 -1.07
N SER A 80 12.49 -9.89 -0.84
CA SER A 80 11.39 -8.96 -1.15
C SER A 80 11.89 -7.97 -2.21
N PRO A 81 11.16 -7.74 -3.32
CA PRO A 81 11.65 -6.92 -4.42
C PRO A 81 11.98 -5.51 -3.90
N ALA A 82 13.23 -5.11 -4.09
CA ALA A 82 13.74 -3.82 -3.63
C ALA A 82 12.87 -2.68 -4.20
N PRO A 83 12.34 -1.78 -3.35
CA PRO A 83 11.52 -0.67 -3.83
C PRO A 83 12.36 0.28 -4.67
N VAL A 84 11.70 0.98 -5.60
CA VAL A 84 12.36 1.99 -6.45
C VAL A 84 12.65 3.22 -5.60
N LEU A 85 13.89 3.37 -5.13
CA LEU A 85 14.33 4.61 -4.48
C LEU A 85 14.61 5.70 -5.51
N ARG A 86 14.39 6.96 -5.09
CA ARG A 86 14.85 8.11 -5.87
C ARG A 86 16.37 8.14 -5.83
N ARG A 87 16.99 8.68 -6.89
CA ARG A 87 18.45 8.79 -6.98
C ARG A 87 19.06 9.59 -5.82
N ALA A 88 18.32 10.52 -5.24
CA ALA A 88 18.73 11.30 -4.08
C ALA A 88 18.71 10.49 -2.76
N ASP A 89 17.83 9.49 -2.67
CA ASP A 89 17.66 8.65 -1.48
C ASP A 89 18.50 7.36 -1.57
N ALA A 90 19.09 7.09 -2.74
CA ALA A 90 19.95 5.93 -2.97
C ALA A 90 21.35 6.21 -2.40
N HIS A 91 21.66 5.59 -1.28
CA HIS A 91 22.96 5.71 -0.63
C HIS A 91 23.90 4.57 -1.07
N PRO A 92 25.21 4.80 -1.30
CA PRO A 92 26.13 3.78 -1.79
C PRO A 92 26.38 2.63 -0.81
N ASP A 93 26.19 2.85 0.50
CA ASP A 93 26.43 1.84 1.54
C ASP A 93 25.16 1.11 2.02
N ALA A 94 23.97 1.67 1.74
CA ALA A 94 22.71 1.16 2.24
C ALA A 94 21.88 0.67 1.05
N PRO A 95 21.74 -0.67 0.86
CA PRO A 95 20.92 -1.19 -0.20
C PRO A 95 19.46 -0.78 0.00
N ALA A 96 18.71 -0.76 -1.10
CA ALA A 96 17.28 -0.48 -1.10
C ALA A 96 16.52 -1.44 -0.17
N ARG A 97 16.01 -0.93 0.96
CA ARG A 97 15.19 -1.70 1.90
C ARG A 97 13.71 -1.41 1.66
N ALA A 98 12.87 -2.43 1.79
CA ALA A 98 11.43 -2.26 1.84
C ALA A 98 11.03 -1.36 3.04
N PRO A 99 9.91 -0.62 2.96
CA PRO A 99 9.40 0.10 4.12
C PRO A 99 9.08 -0.88 5.26
N LEU A 100 9.38 -0.47 6.50
CA LEU A 100 9.14 -1.24 7.71
C LEU A 100 7.69 -1.68 7.82
N ASN A 101 7.45 -2.98 7.92
CA ASN A 101 6.12 -3.52 8.22
C ASN A 101 5.98 -3.79 9.73
N ALA A 102 5.11 -3.03 10.40
CA ALA A 102 4.82 -3.15 11.83
C ALA A 102 4.48 -4.59 12.28
N THR A 103 3.84 -5.37 11.42
CA THR A 103 3.39 -6.73 11.76
C THR A 103 4.53 -7.76 11.65
N GLN A 104 5.47 -7.56 10.73
CA GLN A 104 6.52 -8.53 10.41
C GLN A 104 7.85 -8.22 11.11
N GLU A 105 8.17 -6.94 11.27
CA GLU A 105 9.51 -6.50 11.69
C GLU A 105 9.58 -6.01 13.14
N LEU A 106 8.49 -5.46 13.69
CA LEU A 106 8.47 -4.93 15.07
C LEU A 106 8.17 -6.01 16.13
N GLY A 107 8.01 -7.26 15.70
CA GLY A 107 7.89 -8.42 16.58
C GLY A 107 6.59 -8.51 17.38
N ALA A 108 6.60 -9.39 18.39
CA ALA A 108 5.41 -9.75 19.16
C ALA A 108 4.77 -8.57 19.92
N TRP A 109 5.56 -7.56 20.31
CA TRP A 109 5.12 -6.40 21.08
C TRP A 109 3.97 -5.64 20.39
N PHE A 110 4.07 -5.44 19.07
CA PHE A 110 3.02 -4.77 18.29
C PHE A 110 1.84 -5.69 17.96
N GLN A 111 2.09 -7.00 17.83
CA GLN A 111 1.03 -7.96 17.57
C GLN A 111 0.15 -8.23 18.80
N ASP A 112 0.75 -8.26 20.00
CA ASP A 112 0.02 -8.44 21.25
C ASP A 112 -0.73 -7.17 21.64
N ALA A 113 -0.17 -5.99 21.33
CA ALA A 113 -0.84 -4.71 21.52
C ALA A 113 -2.08 -4.55 20.61
N SER A 114 -2.08 -5.07 19.37
CA SER A 114 -3.25 -4.94 18.47
C SER A 114 -4.36 -5.95 18.78
N LYS A 115 -4.02 -7.12 19.31
CA LYS A 115 -4.99 -8.18 19.66
C LYS A 115 -5.79 -7.87 20.92
N ARG A 116 -5.25 -7.03 21.80
CA ARG A 116 -5.90 -6.65 23.04
C ARG A 116 -6.48 -5.24 22.87
N PRO A 117 -7.82 -5.05 22.90
CA PRO A 117 -8.35 -3.70 23.03
C PRO A 117 -7.72 -3.08 24.30
N PRO A 118 -7.24 -1.83 24.24
CA PRO A 118 -6.65 -1.19 25.40
C PRO A 118 -7.67 -1.25 26.53
N ALA A 119 -7.29 -1.88 27.65
CA ALA A 119 -8.14 -1.89 28.83
C ALA A 119 -8.35 -0.45 29.27
N GLU A 120 -9.61 -0.01 29.35
CA GLU A 120 -9.96 1.31 29.83
C GLU A 120 -9.39 1.47 31.24
N ARG A 121 -8.41 2.35 31.38
CA ARG A 121 -7.77 2.67 32.66
C ARG A 121 -8.42 3.94 33.18
N ALA A 122 -8.86 3.89 34.44
CA ALA A 122 -9.28 5.10 35.13
C ALA A 122 -8.13 6.11 35.08
N LEU A 123 -8.47 7.35 34.73
CA LEU A 123 -7.53 8.45 34.76
C LEU A 123 -6.98 8.58 36.21
N PRO A 124 -5.65 8.74 36.38
CA PRO A 124 -5.08 9.08 37.67
C PRO A 124 -5.78 10.30 38.29
N ARG A 125 -6.07 10.26 39.60
CA ARG A 125 -6.78 11.34 40.31
C ARG A 125 -5.99 12.65 40.36
N ASP A 126 -4.71 12.57 40.09
CA ASP A 126 -3.71 13.63 40.15
C ASP A 126 -3.37 14.21 38.76
N LEU A 127 -4.20 13.96 37.75
CA LEU A 127 -4.03 14.59 36.42
C LEU A 127 -4.11 16.12 36.45
N ASP A 128 -4.84 16.68 37.42
CA ASP A 128 -4.96 18.12 37.62
C ASP A 128 -3.80 18.69 38.48
N ALA A 129 -2.88 17.84 38.95
CA ALA A 129 -1.72 18.31 39.68
C ALA A 129 -0.74 19.01 38.74
N PRO A 130 -0.23 20.21 39.08
CA PRO A 130 0.74 20.89 38.25
C PRO A 130 2.02 20.06 38.13
N LEU A 131 2.64 20.00 36.94
CA LEU A 131 3.91 19.29 36.72
C LEU A 131 5.01 19.70 37.71
N ALA A 132 4.99 20.97 38.16
CA ALA A 132 5.90 21.51 39.17
C ALA A 132 5.81 20.80 40.53
N ALA A 133 4.74 20.06 40.82
CA ALA A 133 4.60 19.25 42.04
C ALA A 133 5.43 17.95 41.97
N PHE A 134 5.69 17.41 40.77
CA PHE A 134 6.52 16.22 40.57
C PHE A 134 7.99 16.56 40.36
N ASP A 135 8.25 17.66 39.63
CA ASP A 135 9.59 18.20 39.44
C ASP A 135 9.55 19.75 39.47
N PRO A 136 9.88 20.37 40.61
CA PRO A 136 9.86 21.82 40.75
C PRO A 136 10.98 22.51 39.96
N ALA A 137 12.01 21.78 39.51
CA ALA A 137 13.08 22.33 38.69
C ALA A 137 12.75 22.31 37.18
N ALA A 138 11.85 21.43 36.75
CA ALA A 138 11.46 21.31 35.33
C ALA A 138 10.65 22.52 34.82
N ILE A 139 9.87 23.17 35.70
CA ILE A 139 9.08 24.36 35.38
C ILE A 139 9.34 25.41 36.47
N PRO A 140 10.35 26.28 36.30
CA PRO A 140 10.63 27.32 37.29
C PRO A 140 9.45 28.29 37.39
N ALA A 141 9.14 28.72 38.61
CA ALA A 141 8.06 29.69 38.88
C ALA A 141 8.31 31.06 38.23
N VAL A 142 9.56 31.35 37.92
CA VAL A 142 9.98 32.52 37.15
C VAL A 142 10.39 32.03 35.76
N PRO A 143 9.83 32.59 34.67
CA PRO A 143 10.28 32.29 33.32
C PRO A 143 11.80 32.45 33.21
N ALA A 144 12.47 31.46 32.60
CA ALA A 144 13.89 31.57 32.36
C ALA A 144 14.18 32.83 31.54
N GLU A 145 15.25 33.55 31.90
CA GLU A 145 15.70 34.68 31.10
C GLU A 145 15.97 34.20 29.67
N PRO A 146 15.54 34.98 28.64
CA PRO A 146 15.87 34.67 27.27
C PRO A 146 17.37 34.46 27.13
N GLN A 147 17.79 33.30 26.60
CA GLN A 147 19.21 33.09 26.37
C GLN A 147 19.74 34.20 25.46
N PRO A 148 20.88 34.82 25.80
CA PRO A 148 21.47 35.84 24.96
C PRO A 148 21.73 35.21 23.59
N ALA A 149 21.44 35.97 22.54
CA ALA A 149 21.72 35.52 21.18
C ALA A 149 23.20 35.15 21.11
N LEU A 150 23.49 33.87 20.85
CA LEU A 150 24.85 33.42 20.59
C LEU A 150 25.35 34.21 19.38
N ALA A 151 26.51 34.85 19.54
CA ALA A 151 27.16 35.51 18.42
C ALA A 151 27.28 34.48 17.29
N SER A 152 26.90 34.89 16.08
CA SER A 152 27.03 34.03 14.91
C SER A 152 28.47 33.53 14.85
N LEU A 153 28.63 32.21 14.70
CA LEU A 153 29.93 31.60 14.42
C LEU A 153 30.38 32.15 13.08
N GLN A 154 31.12 33.26 13.11
CA GLN A 154 31.80 33.73 11.94
C GLN A 154 32.82 32.65 11.59
N PRO A 155 32.84 32.16 10.34
CA PRO A 155 33.97 31.39 9.87
C PRO A 155 35.19 32.26 10.12
N ARG A 156 35.99 31.90 11.13
CA ARG A 156 37.31 32.51 11.28
C ARG A 156 38.00 32.16 9.97
N PRO A 157 38.34 33.13 9.10
CA PRO A 157 39.27 32.83 8.05
C PRO A 157 40.47 32.26 8.79
N ILE A 158 40.80 31.01 8.50
CA ILE A 158 42.11 30.47 8.86
C ILE A 158 43.04 31.42 8.12
N ALA A 159 43.51 32.47 8.81
CA ALA A 159 44.71 33.15 8.40
C ALA A 159 45.68 32.00 8.25
N ALA A 160 46.13 31.75 7.02
CA ALA A 160 47.26 30.88 6.78
C ALA A 160 48.30 31.33 7.81
N ALA A 161 48.49 30.52 8.84
CA ALA A 161 49.23 30.91 10.02
C ALA A 161 50.66 31.16 9.56
N ASP A 162 51.02 32.42 9.29
CA ASP A 162 52.35 32.90 8.88
C ASP A 162 53.22 31.84 8.16
N LEU A 163 52.64 31.15 7.18
CA LEU A 163 53.35 30.12 6.43
C LEU A 163 54.17 30.85 5.39
N GLU A 164 55.47 30.92 5.61
CA GLU A 164 56.39 31.52 4.65
C GLU A 164 56.26 30.81 3.29
N PRO A 165 56.33 31.54 2.16
CA PRO A 165 56.20 30.94 0.83
C PRO A 165 57.32 29.91 0.60
N GLY A 166 57.01 28.63 0.82
CA GLY A 166 57.95 27.51 0.78
C GLY A 166 57.87 26.55 1.98
N GLU A 167 57.17 26.94 3.06
CA GLU A 167 56.93 26.07 4.21
C GLU A 167 55.91 24.99 3.85
N ARG A 168 56.39 23.73 3.82
CA ARG A 168 55.57 22.57 3.48
C ARG A 168 54.88 22.12 4.77
N ILE A 169 53.56 22.10 4.78
CA ILE A 169 52.78 21.58 5.91
C ILE A 169 53.15 20.10 6.06
N ASP A 170 53.75 19.73 7.19
CA ASP A 170 54.00 18.33 7.51
C ASP A 170 52.66 17.60 7.60
N ALA A 171 52.39 16.75 6.60
CA ALA A 171 51.21 15.91 6.56
C ALA A 171 51.35 14.85 7.65
N PHE A 172 50.71 15.09 8.80
CA PHE A 172 50.54 14.04 9.80
C PHE A 172 49.69 12.93 9.19
N GLU A 173 50.19 11.70 9.32
CA GLU A 173 49.57 10.51 8.76
C GLU A 173 48.27 10.22 9.53
N LEU A 174 47.13 10.64 8.96
CA LEU A 174 45.84 10.14 9.44
C LEU A 174 45.81 8.64 9.13
N ALA A 175 45.77 7.81 10.17
CA ALA A 175 45.53 6.39 10.05
C ALA A 175 44.19 6.17 9.30
N ARG A 176 44.27 5.97 7.98
CA ARG A 176 43.10 5.67 7.16
C ARG A 176 42.64 4.27 7.52
N PRO A 177 41.39 4.05 7.94
CA PRO A 177 40.86 2.70 8.04
C PRO A 177 40.99 2.07 6.65
N ALA A 178 41.49 0.83 6.61
CA ALA A 178 41.75 0.11 5.36
C ALA A 178 40.45 -0.02 4.55
N VAL A 179 40.28 0.86 3.56
CA VAL A 179 39.25 0.72 2.54
C VAL A 179 39.71 -0.40 1.62
N ARG A 180 38.98 -1.51 1.60
CA ARG A 180 39.12 -2.56 0.57
C ARG A 180 38.82 -1.94 -0.79
N THR A 181 39.85 -1.63 -1.57
CA THR A 181 39.71 -1.26 -2.98
C THR A 181 39.62 -2.52 -3.83
N ASP A 182 38.47 -3.18 -3.82
CA ASP A 182 38.09 -4.04 -4.94
C ASP A 182 37.56 -3.13 -6.07
N THR A 183 38.45 -2.32 -6.64
CA THR A 183 38.15 -1.53 -7.84
C THR A 183 38.37 -2.40 -9.07
N ALA A 184 37.39 -3.24 -9.39
CA ALA A 184 37.18 -3.57 -10.79
C ALA A 184 36.72 -2.27 -11.49
N PRO A 185 37.35 -1.85 -12.62
CA PRO A 185 36.93 -0.66 -13.32
C PRO A 185 35.47 -0.82 -13.74
N ILE A 186 34.62 0.12 -13.33
CA ILE A 186 33.24 0.22 -13.82
C ILE A 186 33.35 0.47 -15.32
N ALA A 187 33.03 -0.54 -16.11
CA ALA A 187 32.97 -0.42 -17.56
C ALA A 187 31.99 0.72 -17.91
N ALA A 188 32.47 1.73 -18.61
CA ALA A 188 31.61 2.74 -19.21
C ALA A 188 30.52 2.01 -20.04
N PRO A 189 29.24 2.39 -19.93
CA PRO A 189 28.20 1.77 -20.72
C PRO A 189 28.50 2.01 -22.21
N ARG A 190 28.85 0.96 -22.95
CA ARG A 190 29.03 1.02 -24.41
C ARG A 190 27.67 1.35 -25.03
N THR A 191 27.52 2.56 -25.54
CA THR A 191 26.33 3.04 -26.26
C THR A 191 26.41 2.71 -27.75
N ASP A 192 26.93 1.53 -28.11
CA ASP A 192 27.05 1.07 -29.51
C ASP A 192 25.75 0.47 -30.05
N ALA A 193 24.61 0.76 -29.41
CA ALA A 193 23.32 0.33 -29.93
C ALA A 193 22.95 1.23 -31.11
N THR A 194 22.91 0.66 -32.31
CA THR A 194 22.39 1.34 -33.50
C THR A 194 20.94 1.76 -33.26
N ILE A 195 20.51 2.86 -33.89
CA ILE A 195 19.16 3.43 -33.71
C ILE A 195 18.06 2.37 -33.86
N HIS A 196 18.24 1.41 -34.77
CA HIS A 196 17.32 0.29 -34.98
C HIS A 196 17.23 -0.66 -33.78
N ALA A 197 18.34 -0.94 -33.10
CA ALA A 197 18.32 -1.78 -31.88
C ALA A 197 17.57 -1.09 -30.72
N LEU A 198 17.60 0.24 -30.67
CA LEU A 198 16.83 1.02 -29.70
C LEU A 198 15.34 1.02 -30.03
N LEU A 199 14.98 1.15 -31.31
CA LEU A 199 13.59 1.03 -31.79
C LEU A 199 13.01 -0.36 -31.50
N ASP A 200 13.73 -1.43 -31.85
CA ASP A 200 13.30 -2.81 -31.57
C ASP A 200 13.12 -3.09 -30.08
N ARG A 201 13.98 -2.50 -29.23
CA ARG A 201 13.85 -2.62 -27.78
C ARG A 201 12.65 -1.81 -27.25
N LEU A 202 12.39 -0.64 -27.84
CA LEU A 202 11.25 0.21 -27.49
C LEU A 202 9.92 -0.47 -27.87
N GLU A 203 9.82 -1.01 -29.08
CA GLU A 203 8.62 -1.71 -29.54
C GLU A 203 8.31 -2.93 -28.65
N ARG A 204 9.33 -3.72 -28.30
CA ARG A 204 9.18 -4.82 -27.34
C ARG A 204 8.75 -4.34 -25.95
N GLY A 205 9.31 -3.23 -25.46
CA GLY A 205 8.95 -2.66 -24.17
C GLY A 205 7.52 -2.13 -24.12
N VAL A 206 7.04 -1.51 -25.20
CA VAL A 206 5.66 -1.00 -25.31
C VAL A 206 4.67 -2.17 -25.44
N ALA A 207 5.00 -3.20 -26.20
CA ALA A 207 4.17 -4.40 -26.32
C ALA A 207 4.02 -5.14 -24.97
N ALA A 208 5.11 -5.34 -24.24
CA ALA A 208 5.09 -5.96 -22.92
C ALA A 208 4.27 -5.13 -21.90
N ARG A 209 4.38 -3.79 -21.92
CA ARG A 209 3.60 -2.91 -21.05
C ARG A 209 2.11 -2.96 -21.34
N ARG A 210 1.70 -3.05 -22.62
CA ARG A 210 0.29 -3.21 -22.99
C ARG A 210 -0.30 -4.55 -22.55
N GLN A 211 0.51 -5.61 -22.51
CA GLN A 211 0.07 -6.93 -22.04
C GLN A 211 -0.01 -7.01 -20.51
N ALA A 212 0.86 -6.28 -19.79
CA ALA A 212 0.91 -6.29 -18.33
C ALA A 212 -0.18 -5.44 -17.64
N ASP A 213 -0.83 -4.52 -18.35
CA ASP A 213 -1.83 -3.61 -17.79
C ASP A 213 -3.14 -3.61 -18.61
N PRO A 214 -3.96 -4.67 -18.51
CA PRO A 214 -5.26 -4.75 -19.19
C PRO A 214 -6.32 -3.81 -18.57
N ALA A 215 -6.01 -3.14 -17.45
CA ALA A 215 -6.95 -2.35 -16.67
C ALA A 215 -6.95 -0.85 -17.04
N ARG A 216 -6.06 -0.39 -17.95
CA ARG A 216 -6.14 0.99 -18.44
C ARG A 216 -7.29 1.13 -19.43
N PRO A 217 -8.32 1.95 -19.13
CA PRO A 217 -9.36 2.23 -20.12
C PRO A 217 -8.69 2.84 -21.35
N SER A 218 -9.01 2.31 -22.52
CA SER A 218 -8.55 2.90 -23.76
C SER A 218 -9.04 4.35 -23.82
N VAL A 219 -8.25 5.25 -24.41
CA VAL A 219 -8.63 6.67 -24.54
C VAL A 219 -9.99 6.80 -25.24
N VAL A 220 -10.29 5.89 -26.16
CA VAL A 220 -11.58 5.79 -26.84
C VAL A 220 -12.70 5.41 -25.87
N GLY A 221 -12.48 4.40 -25.00
CA GLY A 221 -13.47 4.01 -23.99
C GLY A 221 -13.75 5.08 -22.94
N ALA A 222 -12.72 5.81 -22.50
CA ALA A 222 -12.87 6.93 -21.57
C ALA A 222 -13.66 8.11 -22.18
N LEU A 223 -13.49 8.36 -23.49
CA LEU A 223 -14.25 9.39 -24.21
C LEU A 223 -15.72 8.99 -24.39
N ASP A 224 -16.00 7.71 -24.62
CA ASP A 224 -17.37 7.21 -24.71
C ASP A 224 -18.10 7.25 -23.37
N GLU A 225 -17.44 6.92 -22.26
CA GLU A 225 -18.01 7.08 -20.91
C GLU A 225 -18.34 8.55 -20.60
N LEU A 226 -17.43 9.48 -20.92
CA LEU A 226 -17.68 10.92 -20.74
C LEU A 226 -18.87 11.40 -21.60
N ARG A 227 -19.02 10.86 -22.82
CA ARG A 227 -20.16 11.16 -23.70
C ARG A 227 -21.47 10.61 -23.17
N GLN A 228 -21.44 9.45 -22.54
CA GLN A 228 -22.61 8.84 -21.91
C GLN A 228 -23.04 9.64 -20.68
N LEU A 229 -22.08 10.11 -19.88
CA LEU A 229 -22.34 10.91 -18.69
C LEU A 229 -22.93 12.28 -19.04
N ALA A 230 -22.52 12.89 -20.16
CA ALA A 230 -23.04 14.17 -20.63
C ALA A 230 -24.46 14.11 -21.23
N ARG A 231 -25.00 12.91 -21.50
CA ARG A 231 -26.37 12.71 -22.02
C ARG A 231 -27.39 12.32 -20.96
N ARG A 232 -26.95 12.19 -19.70
CA ARG A 232 -27.79 11.82 -18.56
C ARG A 232 -28.17 13.06 -17.76
#